data_AF-A0A550BTX2-F1
#
_entry.id   AF-A0A550BTX2-F1
#
_cell.length_a   1.000
_cell.length_b   1.000
_cell.length_c   1.000
_cell.angle_alpha   90.00
_cell.angle_beta   90.00
_cell.angle_gamma   90.00
#
_symmetry.space_group_name_H-M   'P 1'
#
loop_
_entity.id
_entity.type
_entity.pdbx_description
1 polymer ?
#
loop_
_entity_poly.entity_id
_entity_poly.type
_entity_poly.pdbx_seq_one_letter_code
_entity_poly.pdbx_strand_id
1 'polypeptide(L)'
;MTTASASPTLDTSLTPRPSAPSPSASTTRSWQTRPSLPLAVLCWPLTEDVVGKICQKGSMCSPSEHDEDDSYIHFTTMRSILPSIICHKYPSAPYWPDGSRVVEMGHGDTEFGLILAGNWGRQGLMPLPDPAVVETIADMLCLEGEERVPRWLLLGSTPRFRY
;
A
#
# COMPACT_ATOMS: atom_id res chain seq x y z
N MET A 1 36.93 -50.04 -54.12
CA MET A 1 36.95 -48.66 -54.66
C MET A 1 35.70 -47.94 -54.22
N THR A 2 35.90 -46.80 -53.56
CA THR A 2 35.00 -45.63 -53.44
C THR A 2 33.79 -45.64 -52.48
N THR A 3 33.73 -44.53 -51.76
CA THR A 3 32.94 -44.04 -50.61
C THR A 3 31.60 -43.38 -50.95
N ALA A 4 30.75 -43.19 -49.91
CA ALA A 4 29.91 -42.02 -49.53
C ALA A 4 28.48 -42.47 -49.12
N SER A 5 27.99 -42.32 -47.88
CA SER A 5 27.72 -41.12 -47.03
C SER A 5 26.61 -40.21 -47.54
N ALA A 6 25.43 -40.24 -46.91
CA ALA A 6 24.76 -39.08 -46.28
C ALA A 6 23.35 -39.43 -45.73
N SER A 7 23.05 -38.88 -44.56
CA SER A 7 21.87 -39.03 -43.69
C SER A 7 20.64 -38.23 -44.17
N PRO A 8 19.44 -38.43 -43.55
CA PRO A 8 18.17 -37.89 -44.02
C PRO A 8 17.89 -36.48 -43.48
N THR A 9 17.18 -35.65 -44.24
CA THR A 9 16.67 -34.35 -43.75
C THR A 9 15.15 -34.38 -43.75
N LEU A 10 14.59 -34.40 -42.53
CA LEU A 10 13.19 -34.13 -42.21
C LEU A 10 12.94 -32.62 -42.41
N ASP A 11 12.04 -32.26 -43.31
CA ASP A 11 11.53 -30.88 -43.41
C ASP A 11 10.22 -30.78 -42.62
N THR A 12 10.36 -30.48 -41.35
CA THR A 12 9.27 -30.12 -40.44
C THR A 12 8.95 -28.64 -40.66
N SER A 13 8.07 -28.34 -41.62
CA SER A 13 7.50 -27.00 -41.76
C SER A 13 6.39 -26.81 -40.73
N LEU A 14 6.77 -26.54 -39.48
CA LEU A 14 5.88 -25.98 -38.47
C LEU A 14 6.17 -24.49 -38.39
N THR A 15 5.40 -23.71 -39.16
CA THR A 15 5.36 -22.26 -39.00
C THR A 15 4.89 -21.94 -37.58
N PRO A 16 5.67 -21.20 -36.76
CA PRO A 16 5.22 -20.78 -35.44
C PRO A 16 4.11 -19.76 -35.65
N ARG A 17 2.87 -20.15 -35.34
CA ARG A 17 1.77 -19.22 -35.14
C ARG A 17 2.23 -18.23 -34.04
N PRO A 18 2.22 -16.91 -34.26
CA PRO A 18 2.46 -15.96 -33.19
C PRO A 18 1.35 -16.17 -32.16
N SER A 19 1.72 -16.79 -31.04
CA SER A 19 0.87 -16.89 -29.87
C SER A 19 0.46 -15.48 -29.46
N ALA A 20 -0.84 -15.22 -29.47
CA ALA A 20 -1.39 -14.02 -28.87
C ALA A 20 -0.81 -13.86 -27.45
N PRO A 21 -0.45 -12.63 -27.02
CA PRO A 21 0.01 -12.41 -25.66
C PRO A 21 -1.06 -12.90 -24.70
N SER A 22 -0.74 -13.93 -23.91
CA SER A 22 -1.58 -14.36 -22.79
C SER A 22 -1.89 -13.14 -21.93
N PRO A 23 -3.16 -12.79 -21.70
CA PRO A 23 -3.49 -11.89 -20.62
C PRO A 23 -3.19 -12.61 -19.30
N SER A 24 -2.72 -11.88 -18.30
CA SER A 24 -2.55 -12.32 -16.91
C SER A 24 -1.18 -12.91 -16.53
N ALA A 25 -0.08 -12.24 -16.89
CA ALA A 25 0.94 -12.05 -15.87
C ALA A 25 0.40 -10.97 -14.92
N SER A 26 -0.37 -11.38 -13.90
CA SER A 26 -0.77 -10.50 -12.81
C SER A 26 0.50 -9.85 -12.29
N THR A 27 0.70 -8.59 -12.62
CA THR A 27 1.90 -7.85 -12.23
C THR A 27 1.79 -7.65 -10.73
N THR A 28 2.38 -8.56 -9.96
CA THR A 28 2.42 -8.46 -8.51
C THR A 28 2.97 -7.08 -8.17
N ARG A 29 2.16 -6.27 -7.49
CA ARG A 29 2.55 -4.90 -7.15
C ARG A 29 3.73 -4.97 -6.20
N SER A 30 4.66 -4.01 -6.31
CA SER A 30 5.89 -3.99 -5.52
C SER A 30 5.66 -4.12 -4.01
N TRP A 31 4.57 -3.53 -3.50
CA TRP A 31 4.21 -3.58 -2.10
C TRP A 31 3.65 -4.94 -1.62
N GLN A 32 3.17 -5.79 -2.53
CA GLN A 32 2.61 -7.11 -2.18
C GLN A 32 3.67 -8.13 -1.78
N THR A 33 4.95 -7.75 -1.83
CA THR A 33 6.06 -8.57 -1.35
C THR A 33 6.61 -7.97 -0.06
N ARG A 34 6.63 -8.75 1.02
CA ARG A 34 7.26 -8.33 2.28
C ARG A 34 8.78 -8.22 2.11
N PRO A 35 9.42 -7.13 2.53
CA PRO A 35 10.87 -7.07 2.60
C PRO A 35 11.39 -8.06 3.65
N SER A 36 12.65 -8.49 3.52
CA SER A 36 13.32 -9.28 4.55
C SER A 36 13.75 -8.46 5.78
N LEU A 37 13.64 -7.13 5.67
CA LEU A 37 14.06 -6.20 6.72
C LEU A 37 13.09 -6.25 7.91
N PRO A 38 13.59 -6.49 9.14
CA PRO A 38 12.76 -6.37 10.34
C PRO A 38 12.34 -4.91 10.53
N LEU A 39 11.18 -4.70 11.17
CA LEU A 39 10.62 -3.36 11.44
C LEU A 39 10.20 -2.56 10.20
N ALA A 40 10.10 -3.19 9.03
CA ALA A 40 9.48 -2.56 7.87
C ALA A 40 7.96 -2.42 8.08
N VAL A 41 7.41 -1.25 7.79
CA VAL A 41 5.97 -0.98 7.72
C VAL A 41 5.56 -0.81 6.27
N LEU A 42 4.42 -1.39 5.89
CA LEU A 42 3.72 -0.98 4.68
C LEU A 42 2.76 0.15 5.06
N CYS A 43 2.94 1.33 4.51
CA CYS A 43 2.09 2.47 4.83
C CYS A 43 1.94 3.46 3.67
N TRP A 44 0.97 4.37 3.81
CA TRP A 44 0.96 5.64 3.08
C TRP A 44 1.44 6.76 3.98
N PRO A 45 2.42 7.57 3.55
CA PRO A 45 2.69 8.84 4.22
C PRO A 45 1.48 9.76 4.01
N LEU A 46 0.94 10.24 5.12
CA LEU A 46 -0.13 11.21 5.18
C LEU A 46 0.52 12.55 5.56
N THR A 47 0.58 13.42 4.57
CA THR A 47 1.04 14.80 4.70
C THR A 47 -0.15 15.71 4.96
N GLU A 48 0.12 16.95 5.39
CA GLU A 48 -0.91 17.97 5.55
C GLU A 48 -1.74 18.16 4.27
N ASP A 49 -1.10 18.07 3.09
CA ASP A 49 -1.79 18.14 1.79
C ASP A 49 -2.81 17.02 1.60
N VAL A 50 -2.46 15.78 1.94
CA VAL A 50 -3.38 14.63 1.84
C VAL A 50 -4.56 14.82 2.79
N VAL A 51 -4.28 15.27 4.01
CA VAL A 51 -5.33 15.59 4.99
C VAL A 51 -6.23 16.71 4.47
N GLY A 52 -5.66 17.76 3.90
CA GLY A 52 -6.40 18.86 3.26
C GLY A 52 -7.32 18.36 2.15
N LYS A 53 -6.84 17.47 1.28
CA LYS A 53 -7.67 16.83 0.24
C LYS A 53 -8.84 16.05 0.85
N ILE A 54 -8.60 15.27 1.91
CA ILE A 54 -9.65 14.50 2.58
C ILE A 54 -10.69 15.43 3.23
N CYS A 55 -10.26 16.51 3.88
CA CYS A 55 -11.16 17.52 4.48
C CYS A 55 -11.99 18.27 3.42
N GLN A 56 -11.41 18.56 2.25
CA GLN A 56 -12.13 19.26 1.18
C GLN A 56 -13.16 18.35 0.49
N LYS A 57 -12.84 17.07 0.31
CA LYS A 57 -13.67 16.12 -0.46
C LYS A 57 -14.67 15.37 0.42
N GLY A 58 -14.27 15.03 1.63
CA GLY A 58 -15.12 14.47 2.66
C GLY A 58 -15.52 15.60 3.59
N SER A 59 -16.82 15.79 3.81
CA SER A 59 -17.41 16.65 4.85
C SER A 59 -17.01 16.25 6.31
N MET A 60 -15.85 15.61 6.48
CA MET A 60 -15.24 15.18 7.75
C MET A 60 -14.68 16.36 8.53
N CYS A 61 -14.35 17.46 7.85
CA CYS A 61 -13.90 18.69 8.46
C CYS A 61 -14.96 19.75 8.18
N SER A 62 -15.70 20.16 9.20
CA SER A 62 -16.60 21.31 9.08
C SER A 62 -15.74 22.54 8.79
N PRO A 63 -16.03 23.35 7.76
CA PRO A 63 -15.32 24.60 7.57
C PRO A 63 -15.72 25.53 8.71
N SER A 64 -14.94 25.58 9.79
CA SER A 64 -14.90 26.77 10.65
C SER A 64 -14.30 27.86 9.78
N GLU A 65 -15.09 28.87 9.44
CA GLU A 65 -14.53 30.13 8.98
C GLU A 65 -13.64 30.65 10.12
N HIS A 66 -12.32 30.62 9.90
CA HIS A 66 -11.23 31.33 10.59
C HIS A 66 -10.10 30.46 11.15
N ASP A 67 -8.89 30.96 10.85
CA ASP A 67 -7.57 30.71 11.41
C ASP A 67 -6.73 29.56 10.81
N GLU A 68 -5.53 29.94 10.34
CA GLU A 68 -4.46 29.04 9.89
C GLU A 68 -4.00 28.05 11.00
N ASP A 69 -4.38 28.32 12.27
CA ASP A 69 -4.17 27.45 13.43
C ASP A 69 -5.04 26.18 13.40
N ASP A 70 -6.08 26.12 12.55
CA ASP A 70 -7.02 24.99 12.46
C ASP A 70 -6.45 23.78 11.70
N SER A 71 -5.45 23.99 10.83
CA SER A 71 -4.85 22.93 10.00
C SER A 71 -4.15 21.85 10.82
N TYR A 72 -3.42 22.24 11.87
CA TYR A 72 -2.75 21.31 12.79
C TYR A 72 -3.76 20.51 13.63
N ILE A 73 -4.85 21.14 14.07
CA ILE A 73 -5.94 20.49 14.80
C ILE A 73 -6.65 19.48 13.90
N HIS A 74 -6.92 19.83 12.65
CA HIS A 74 -7.51 18.95 11.64
C HIS A 74 -6.60 17.76 11.34
N PHE A 75 -5.30 18.01 11.17
CA PHE A 75 -4.28 16.99 10.96
C PHE A 75 -4.22 16.00 12.14
N THR A 76 -4.22 16.51 13.37
CA THR A 76 -4.22 15.71 14.59
C THR A 76 -5.52 14.92 14.76
N THR A 77 -6.66 15.51 14.40
CA THR A 77 -7.98 14.86 14.45
C THR A 77 -8.07 13.71 13.46
N MET A 78 -7.63 13.94 12.22
CA MET A 78 -7.61 12.92 11.17
C MET A 78 -6.69 11.76 11.52
N ARG A 79 -5.55 12.03 12.16
CA ARG A 79 -4.66 11.01 12.72
C ARG A 79 -5.39 10.04 13.65
N SER A 80 -6.30 10.53 14.48
CA SER A 80 -7.07 9.72 15.44
C SER A 80 -8.29 9.03 14.83
N ILE A 81 -8.98 9.68 13.88
CA ILE A 81 -10.24 9.17 13.33
C ILE A 81 -10.01 8.18 12.20
N LEU A 82 -9.00 8.36 11.34
CA LEU A 82 -8.76 7.51 10.17
C LEU A 82 -8.64 6.01 10.51
N PRO A 83 -7.85 5.60 11.52
CA PRO A 83 -7.82 4.21 11.95
C PRO A 83 -9.20 3.64 12.28
N SER A 84 -10.03 4.42 12.97
CA SER A 84 -11.38 4.02 13.39
C SER A 84 -12.31 3.83 12.19
N ILE A 85 -12.26 4.73 11.21
CA ILE A 85 -13.04 4.62 9.97
C ILE A 85 -12.67 3.33 9.22
N ILE A 86 -11.37 3.04 9.10
CA ILE A 86 -10.89 1.84 8.39
C ILE A 86 -11.32 0.58 9.13
N CYS A 87 -11.17 0.53 10.45
CA CYS A 87 -11.63 -0.59 11.27
C CYS A 87 -13.14 -0.81 11.15
N HIS A 88 -13.93 0.27 11.12
CA HIS A 88 -15.38 0.18 10.98
C HIS A 88 -15.80 -0.35 9.60
N LYS A 89 -15.07 0.02 8.54
CA LYS A 89 -15.29 -0.50 7.19
C LYS A 89 -14.90 -1.98 7.05
N TYR A 90 -13.90 -2.42 7.82
CA TYR A 90 -13.35 -3.77 7.75
C TYR A 90 -13.27 -4.46 9.13
N PRO A 91 -14.41 -4.67 9.82
CA PRO A 91 -14.42 -5.13 11.21
C PRO A 91 -13.90 -6.56 11.42
N SER A 92 -13.82 -7.35 10.35
CA SER A 92 -13.35 -8.74 10.36
C SER A 92 -12.12 -8.97 9.49
N ALA A 93 -11.44 -7.89 9.05
CA ALA A 93 -10.24 -8.03 8.26
C ALA A 93 -9.11 -8.67 9.08
N PRO A 94 -8.47 -9.74 8.58
CA PRO A 94 -7.41 -10.44 9.31
C PRO A 94 -6.09 -9.64 9.39
N TYR A 95 -5.99 -8.51 8.68
CA TYR A 95 -4.77 -7.71 8.58
C TYR A 95 -4.48 -6.93 9.87
N TRP A 96 -5.53 -6.53 10.60
CA TRP A 96 -5.44 -5.64 11.76
C TRP A 96 -6.15 -6.20 12.99
N PRO A 97 -5.65 -7.31 13.58
CA PRO A 97 -6.30 -7.93 14.73
C PRO A 97 -6.39 -6.99 15.95
N ASP A 98 -5.49 -6.01 16.03
CA ASP A 98 -5.42 -5.02 17.11
C ASP A 98 -5.80 -3.61 16.61
N GLY A 99 -6.56 -3.53 15.50
CA GLY A 99 -6.96 -2.29 14.82
C GLY A 99 -5.91 -1.73 13.84
N SER A 100 -6.38 -0.93 12.88
CA SER A 100 -5.55 -0.09 11.99
C SER A 100 -4.79 0.94 12.82
N ARG A 101 -3.63 1.40 12.34
CA ARG A 101 -2.72 2.23 13.14
C ARG A 101 -2.05 3.30 12.31
N VAL A 102 -1.60 4.34 13.01
CA VAL A 102 -0.76 5.39 12.45
C VAL A 102 0.59 5.40 13.19
N VAL A 103 1.67 5.73 12.48
CA VAL A 103 3.02 5.93 13.03
C VAL A 103 3.57 7.29 12.64
N GLU A 104 4.29 7.97 13.54
CA GLU A 104 5.02 9.19 13.21
C GLU A 104 6.26 8.85 12.38
N MET A 105 6.42 9.48 11.21
CA MET A 105 7.45 9.14 10.22
C MET A 105 8.66 10.10 10.23
N GLY A 106 8.57 11.23 10.94
CA GLY A 106 9.60 12.27 10.99
C GLY A 106 9.82 12.88 12.39
N HIS A 107 10.83 13.75 12.50
CA HIS A 107 11.02 14.60 13.68
C HIS A 107 10.20 15.88 13.52
N GLY A 108 9.07 15.93 14.21
CA GLY A 108 8.05 16.98 14.06
C GLY A 108 6.74 16.32 13.67
N ASP A 109 5.65 16.71 14.32
CA ASP A 109 4.32 16.11 14.21
C ASP A 109 3.66 16.29 12.82
N THR A 110 4.43 16.56 11.76
CA THR A 110 3.92 16.97 10.44
C THR A 110 3.80 15.83 9.43
N GLU A 111 4.31 14.63 9.76
CA GLU A 111 4.21 13.46 8.87
C GLU A 111 3.88 12.19 9.65
N PHE A 112 2.79 11.54 9.26
CA PHE A 112 2.41 10.24 9.81
C PHE A 112 2.09 9.23 8.72
N GLY A 113 2.40 7.96 8.97
CA GLY A 113 2.13 6.86 8.07
C GLY A 113 0.89 6.10 8.52
N LEU A 114 -0.13 5.97 7.67
CA LEU A 114 -1.20 4.99 7.91
C LEU A 114 -0.67 3.59 7.62
N ILE A 115 -0.56 2.76 8.67
CA ILE A 115 -0.02 1.40 8.57
C ILE A 115 -1.08 0.45 8.01
N LEU A 116 -0.71 -0.22 6.93
CA LEU A 116 -1.48 -1.29 6.31
C LEU A 116 -0.99 -2.67 6.72
N ALA A 117 0.31 -2.83 6.90
CA ALA A 117 0.91 -4.07 7.39
C ALA A 117 2.25 -3.80 8.06
N GLY A 118 2.68 -4.75 8.91
CA GLY A 118 3.95 -4.66 9.60
C GLY A 118 4.82 -5.89 9.47
N ASN A 119 6.13 -5.71 9.43
CA ASN A 119 7.13 -6.78 9.40
C ASN A 119 7.87 -6.91 10.74
N TRP A 120 7.12 -6.94 11.84
CA TRP A 120 7.65 -7.16 13.19
C TRP A 120 6.70 -8.01 14.02
N GLY A 121 7.25 -8.77 14.97
CA GLY A 121 6.47 -9.56 15.93
C GLY A 121 5.31 -10.33 15.29
N ARG A 122 4.13 -10.25 15.89
CA ARG A 122 2.90 -10.90 15.38
C ARG A 122 2.41 -10.33 14.05
N GLN A 123 2.68 -9.05 13.75
CA GLN A 123 2.33 -8.41 12.48
C GLN A 123 3.07 -9.05 11.31
N GLY A 124 4.29 -9.54 11.54
CA GLY A 124 5.08 -10.34 10.60
C GLY A 124 4.35 -11.58 10.05
N LEU A 125 3.43 -12.13 10.84
CA LEU A 125 2.69 -13.35 10.54
C LEU A 125 1.32 -13.10 9.92
N MET A 126 0.85 -11.84 9.89
CA MET A 126 -0.46 -11.49 9.36
C MET A 126 -0.45 -11.46 7.83
N PRO A 127 -1.56 -11.80 7.16
CA PRO A 127 -1.65 -11.63 5.71
C PRO A 127 -1.52 -10.14 5.35
N LEU A 128 -0.98 -9.86 4.16
CA LEU A 128 -1.05 -8.51 3.61
C LEU A 128 -2.48 -8.19 3.18
N PRO A 129 -2.90 -6.92 3.22
CA PRO A 129 -4.20 -6.51 2.69
C PRO A 129 -4.37 -6.86 1.22
N ASP A 130 -5.58 -7.28 0.85
CA ASP A 130 -5.90 -7.54 -0.55
C ASP A 130 -5.80 -6.25 -1.39
N PRO A 131 -5.39 -6.32 -2.67
CA PRO A 131 -5.28 -5.12 -3.51
C PRO A 131 -6.56 -4.30 -3.58
N ALA A 132 -7.74 -4.93 -3.58
CA ALA A 132 -9.02 -4.23 -3.58
C ALA A 132 -9.26 -3.43 -2.28
N VAL A 133 -8.81 -3.94 -1.14
CA VAL A 133 -8.87 -3.23 0.15
C VAL A 133 -7.96 -2.02 0.12
N VAL A 134 -6.73 -2.19 -0.40
CA VAL A 134 -5.77 -1.09 -0.58
C VAL A 134 -6.34 0.00 -1.50
N GLU A 135 -6.88 -0.36 -2.67
CA GLU A 135 -7.51 0.63 -3.57
C GLU A 135 -8.66 1.38 -2.89
N THR A 136 -9.51 0.66 -2.17
CA THR A 136 -10.64 1.27 -1.46
C THR A 136 -10.19 2.23 -0.37
N ILE A 137 -9.08 1.94 0.32
CA ILE A 137 -8.52 2.87 1.31
C ILE A 137 -7.86 4.06 0.62
N ALA A 138 -7.16 3.86 -0.49
CA ALA A 138 -6.60 4.96 -1.27
C ALA A 138 -7.71 5.92 -1.77
N ASP A 139 -8.86 5.40 -2.18
CA ASP A 139 -10.03 6.21 -2.54
C ASP A 139 -10.60 6.99 -1.37
N MET A 140 -10.71 6.37 -0.19
CA MET A 140 -11.15 7.07 1.03
C MET A 140 -10.20 8.20 1.42
N LEU A 141 -8.89 7.98 1.21
CA LEU A 141 -7.85 8.96 1.48
C LEU A 141 -7.66 9.98 0.36
N CYS A 142 -8.48 9.91 -0.71
CA CYS A 142 -8.39 10.80 -1.86
C CYS A 142 -7.00 10.83 -2.52
N LEU A 143 -6.27 9.72 -2.46
CA LEU A 143 -4.92 9.60 -3.04
C LEU A 143 -5.01 9.48 -4.55
N GLU A 144 -4.08 10.12 -5.25
CA GLU A 144 -4.03 10.16 -6.71
C GLU A 144 -2.62 9.84 -7.23
N GLY A 145 -2.54 9.29 -8.45
CA GLY A 145 -1.26 8.95 -9.08
C GLY A 145 -0.37 8.04 -8.24
N GLU A 146 0.88 8.45 -8.02
CA GLU A 146 1.87 7.69 -7.26
C GLU A 146 1.58 7.60 -5.75
N GLU A 147 0.79 8.55 -5.21
CA GLU A 147 0.41 8.55 -3.79
C GLU A 147 -0.48 7.35 -3.44
N ARG A 148 -1.22 6.80 -4.43
CA ARG A 148 -2.08 5.63 -4.26
C ARG A 148 -1.32 4.35 -3.94
N VAL A 149 -0.02 4.29 -4.25
CA VAL A 149 0.77 3.08 -4.07
C VAL A 149 1.45 3.12 -2.70
N PRO A 150 1.04 2.24 -1.75
CA PRO A 150 1.67 2.20 -0.44
C PRO A 150 3.11 1.70 -0.56
N ARG A 151 3.96 2.11 0.39
CA ARG A 151 5.40 1.85 0.33
C ARG A 151 5.87 1.14 1.60
N TRP A 152 6.88 0.29 1.43
CA TRP A 152 7.59 -0.29 2.57
C TRP A 152 8.62 0.72 3.09
N LEU A 153 8.48 1.12 4.35
CA LEU A 153 9.39 2.05 5.00
C LEU A 153 10.03 1.37 6.21
N LEU A 154 11.32 1.59 6.40
CA LEU A 154 12.06 1.04 7.53
C LEU A 154 11.89 1.96 8.74
N LEU A 155 11.41 1.42 9.86
CA LEU A 155 11.38 2.17 11.11
C LEU A 155 12.72 2.06 11.83
N GLY A 156 13.20 3.19 12.39
CA GLY A 156 14.41 3.21 13.21
C GLY A 156 14.26 2.48 14.56
N SER A 157 13.03 2.23 14.99
CA SER A 157 12.70 1.44 16.18
C SER A 157 11.29 0.85 16.07
N THR A 158 10.95 -0.09 16.95
CA THR A 158 9.58 -0.62 17.03
C THR A 158 8.60 0.53 17.29
N PRO A 159 7.55 0.69 16.46
CA PRO A 159 6.64 1.83 16.59
C PRO A 159 5.94 1.79 17.95
N ARG A 160 5.98 2.93 18.65
CA ARG A 160 5.22 3.13 19.88
C ARG A 160 3.85 3.67 19.50
N PHE A 161 2.85 2.82 19.60
CA PHE A 161 1.47 3.24 19.39
C PHE A 161 0.96 3.95 20.64
N ARG A 162 0.56 5.21 20.50
CA ARG A 162 -0.26 5.88 21.51
C ARG A 162 -1.70 5.43 21.29
N TYR A 163 -2.30 4.84 22.33
CA TYR A 163 -3.71 4.47 22.38
C TYR A 163 -4.53 5.61 22.97
#